data_AF-A0AAP8GYD0-F1
#
_entry.id   AF-A0AAP8GYD0-F1
#
_cell.length_a   1.000
_cell.length_b   1.000
_cell.length_c   1.000
_cell.angle_alpha   90.00
_cell.angle_beta   90.00
_cell.angle_gamma   90.00
#
_symmetry.space_group_name_H-M   'P 1'
#
loop_
_entity.id
_entity.type
_entity.pdbx_description
1 polymer ?
#
loop_
_entity_poly.entity_id
_entity_poly.type
_entity_poly.pdbx_seq_one_letter_code
_entity_poly.pdbx_strand_id
1 'polypeptide(L)'
;MNNKLLKTLTCCTLFMGLAACSSNETASTSNDSKAEEKSQKEADKDQKAEEKAKQEEQQRQEAEAQRQAAVEKAKQEEQQRQEAEAQRQAEEKAKQEEQQRQEAEAQQQAEIEKAKQEQTHKQQEAKVQKQKKTEKEAREEQESLEYAKRRAQSFEDKEREKMSCDDAKNVLKQLKNAEQNPATKESIVKYQEKVNMCS
;
A
#
# COMPACT_ATOMS: atom_id res chain seq x y z
N MET A 1 -1.95 -38.01 -15.72
CA MET A 1 -1.00 -39.04 -15.25
C MET A 1 -1.32 -40.33 -15.99
N ASN A 2 -0.32 -41.09 -16.46
CA ASN A 2 -0.37 -42.49 -16.97
C ASN A 2 0.50 -42.83 -18.21
N ASN A 3 1.56 -42.05 -18.50
CA ASN A 3 2.53 -42.43 -19.57
C ASN A 3 3.85 -43.03 -19.03
N LYS A 4 3.94 -43.25 -17.71
CA LYS A 4 5.16 -43.78 -17.05
C LYS A 4 5.13 -45.30 -16.81
N LEU A 5 3.94 -45.93 -16.81
CA LEU A 5 3.83 -47.38 -16.62
C LEU A 5 4.12 -48.20 -17.88
N LEU A 6 3.94 -47.63 -19.07
CA LEU A 6 4.10 -48.38 -20.33
C LEU A 6 5.57 -48.65 -20.69
N LYS A 7 6.52 -47.85 -20.19
CA LYS A 7 7.95 -47.99 -20.53
C LYS A 7 8.68 -49.04 -19.68
N THR A 8 8.13 -49.43 -18.54
CA THR A 8 8.78 -50.36 -17.62
C THR A 8 8.51 -51.83 -17.94
N LEU A 9 7.51 -52.13 -18.78
CA LEU A 9 7.09 -53.52 -19.04
C LEU A 9 7.85 -54.20 -20.19
N THR A 10 8.62 -53.45 -20.99
CA THR A 10 9.29 -53.99 -22.19
C THR A 10 10.73 -54.50 -21.92
N CYS A 11 11.28 -54.30 -20.71
CA CYS A 11 12.68 -54.66 -20.42
C CYS A 11 12.89 -56.05 -19.79
N CYS A 12 11.84 -56.79 -19.42
CA CYS A 12 12.02 -58.05 -18.66
C CYS A 12 12.06 -59.34 -19.51
N THR A 13 11.96 -59.29 -20.84
CA THR A 13 11.82 -60.50 -21.68
C THR A 13 13.07 -60.87 -22.50
N LEU A 14 14.24 -60.26 -22.27
CA LEU A 14 15.46 -60.50 -23.08
C LEU A 14 16.56 -61.36 -22.41
N PHE A 15 16.34 -61.90 -21.20
CA PHE A 15 17.39 -62.63 -20.45
C PHE A 15 17.16 -64.15 -20.27
N MET A 16 16.46 -64.83 -21.18
CA MET A 16 16.34 -66.30 -21.14
C MET A 16 16.71 -66.96 -22.47
N GLY A 17 17.90 -67.56 -22.50
CA GLY A 17 18.38 -68.48 -23.54
C GLY A 17 19.81 -68.13 -23.98
N LEU A 18 20.81 -69.00 -24.02
CA LEU A 18 20.91 -70.44 -23.81
C LEU A 18 22.32 -70.75 -23.24
N ALA A 19 22.40 -71.60 -22.23
CA ALA A 19 23.59 -72.37 -21.92
C ALA A 19 23.31 -73.83 -22.32
N ALA A 20 24.07 -74.38 -23.27
CA ALA A 20 24.12 -75.82 -23.54
C ALA A 20 25.37 -76.18 -24.36
N CYS A 21 26.18 -77.08 -23.78
CA CYS A 21 26.95 -78.18 -24.40
C CYS A 21 27.91 -77.90 -25.59
N SER A 22 29.04 -78.58 -25.75
CA SER A 22 29.58 -79.77 -25.08
C SER A 22 31.11 -79.77 -25.23
N SER A 23 31.79 -80.27 -24.20
CA SER A 23 33.14 -80.81 -24.33
C SER A 23 33.18 -81.88 -25.44
N ASN A 24 34.25 -81.86 -26.24
CA ASN A 24 34.75 -83.09 -26.85
C ASN A 24 36.21 -83.25 -26.44
N GLU A 25 36.45 -84.33 -25.70
CA GLU A 25 37.72 -84.85 -25.26
C GLU A 25 38.23 -85.79 -26.36
N THR A 26 39.36 -85.44 -26.99
CA THR A 26 40.08 -86.36 -27.87
C THR A 26 41.53 -86.44 -27.41
N ALA A 27 41.84 -87.56 -26.76
CA ALA A 27 43.18 -87.99 -26.46
C ALA A 27 43.94 -88.36 -27.74
N SER A 28 45.15 -87.78 -27.92
CA SER A 28 46.21 -88.36 -28.74
C SER A 28 47.57 -88.04 -28.13
N THR A 29 48.09 -89.03 -27.41
CA THR A 29 49.45 -89.57 -27.52
C THR A 29 50.64 -88.60 -27.68
N SER A 30 51.40 -88.50 -26.58
CA SER A 30 52.82 -88.91 -26.50
C SER A 30 53.88 -88.14 -27.32
N ASN A 31 54.70 -87.41 -26.55
CA ASN A 31 56.15 -87.12 -26.71
C ASN A 31 56.58 -86.08 -27.75
N ASP A 32 56.80 -84.83 -27.30
CA ASP A 32 58.02 -84.03 -27.60
C ASP A 32 58.15 -82.81 -26.65
N SER A 33 58.43 -83.08 -25.37
CA SER A 33 58.32 -82.13 -24.24
C SER A 33 59.54 -81.22 -23.99
N LYS A 34 60.05 -80.48 -24.98
CA LYS A 34 61.05 -79.44 -24.64
C LYS A 34 61.13 -78.21 -25.55
N ALA A 35 60.55 -78.25 -26.75
CA ALA A 35 60.58 -77.13 -27.69
C ALA A 35 59.28 -76.29 -27.69
N GLU A 36 58.11 -76.88 -27.41
CA GLU A 36 56.83 -76.14 -27.40
C GLU A 36 56.60 -75.29 -26.14
N GLU A 37 57.11 -75.71 -24.97
CA GLU A 37 56.94 -74.98 -23.70
C GLU A 37 57.58 -73.57 -23.74
N LYS A 38 58.59 -73.37 -24.59
CA LYS A 38 59.27 -72.07 -24.71
C LYS A 38 58.52 -71.10 -25.62
N SER A 39 57.88 -71.58 -26.69
CA SER A 39 57.04 -70.75 -27.59
C SER A 39 55.69 -70.43 -26.97
N GLN A 40 55.10 -71.35 -26.19
CA GLN A 40 53.82 -71.14 -25.51
C GLN A 40 53.95 -70.11 -24.36
N LYS A 41 55.12 -70.04 -23.71
CA LYS A 41 55.42 -69.08 -22.64
C LYS A 41 55.76 -67.67 -23.13
N GLU A 42 56.15 -67.49 -24.39
CA GLU A 42 56.26 -66.16 -25.02
C GLU A 42 54.90 -65.67 -25.54
N ALA A 43 54.10 -66.53 -26.18
CA ALA A 43 52.75 -66.17 -26.60
C ALA A 43 51.82 -65.80 -25.42
N ASP A 44 51.94 -66.48 -24.27
CA ASP A 44 51.19 -66.17 -23.04
C ASP A 44 51.61 -64.81 -22.43
N LYS A 45 52.90 -64.45 -22.54
CA LYS A 45 53.39 -63.13 -22.10
C LYS A 45 52.87 -62.00 -22.98
N ASP A 46 52.83 -62.22 -24.29
CA ASP A 46 52.32 -61.23 -25.25
C ASP A 46 50.80 -61.05 -25.11
N GLN A 47 50.03 -62.14 -24.95
CA GLN A 47 48.59 -62.05 -24.64
C GLN A 47 48.32 -61.31 -23.33
N LYS A 48 49.11 -61.58 -22.28
CA LYS A 48 48.96 -60.92 -20.99
C LYS A 48 49.34 -59.44 -21.01
N ALA A 49 50.27 -59.05 -21.88
CA ALA A 49 50.61 -57.65 -22.14
C ALA A 49 49.49 -56.93 -22.90
N GLU A 50 48.89 -57.58 -23.91
CA GLU A 50 47.77 -57.04 -24.68
C GLU A 50 46.50 -56.88 -23.82
N GLU A 51 46.19 -57.84 -22.95
CA GLU A 51 45.04 -57.78 -22.05
C GLU A 51 45.20 -56.65 -21.02
N LYS A 52 46.42 -56.44 -20.50
CA LYS A 52 46.73 -55.31 -19.62
C LYS A 52 46.56 -53.96 -20.32
N ALA A 53 47.02 -53.85 -21.57
CA ALA A 53 46.85 -52.64 -22.36
C ALA A 53 45.36 -52.32 -22.60
N LYS A 54 44.55 -53.34 -22.91
CA LYS A 54 43.09 -53.21 -23.06
C LYS A 54 42.39 -52.77 -21.76
N GLN A 55 42.78 -53.33 -20.60
CA GLN A 55 42.26 -52.89 -19.31
C GLN A 55 42.63 -51.44 -18.97
N GLU A 56 43.86 -51.03 -19.26
CA GLU A 56 44.35 -49.68 -18.98
C GLU A 56 43.67 -48.63 -19.89
N GLU A 57 43.39 -49.00 -21.15
CA GLU A 57 42.61 -48.18 -22.08
C GLU A 57 41.14 -48.06 -21.65
N GLN A 58 40.51 -49.15 -21.19
CA GLN A 58 39.16 -49.13 -20.62
C GLN A 58 39.08 -48.23 -19.37
N GLN A 59 40.05 -48.33 -18.45
CA GLN A 59 40.10 -47.44 -17.28
C GLN A 59 40.26 -45.97 -17.66
N ARG A 60 41.06 -45.67 -18.70
CA ARG A 60 41.18 -44.29 -19.21
C ARG A 60 39.86 -43.78 -19.78
N GLN A 61 39.14 -44.59 -20.54
CA GLN A 61 37.84 -44.21 -21.10
C GLN A 61 36.79 -43.98 -20.00
N GLU A 62 36.73 -44.83 -18.97
CA GLU A 62 35.82 -44.63 -17.84
C GLU A 62 36.17 -43.37 -17.03
N ALA A 63 37.45 -43.12 -16.79
CA ALA A 63 37.91 -41.91 -16.09
C ALA A 63 37.60 -40.64 -16.89
N GLU A 64 37.72 -40.68 -18.21
CA GLU A 64 37.36 -39.56 -19.10
C GLU A 64 35.84 -39.33 -19.13
N ALA A 65 35.05 -40.40 -19.22
CA ALA A 65 33.59 -40.32 -19.16
C ALA A 65 33.11 -39.73 -17.82
N GLN A 66 33.71 -40.13 -16.68
CA GLN A 66 33.41 -39.52 -15.38
C GLN A 66 33.78 -38.04 -15.33
N ARG A 67 34.92 -37.65 -15.89
CA ARG A 67 35.31 -36.24 -15.95
C ARG A 67 34.35 -35.41 -16.79
N GLN A 68 33.93 -35.91 -17.95
CA GLN A 68 32.95 -35.23 -18.81
C GLN A 68 31.60 -35.06 -18.09
N ALA A 69 31.11 -36.12 -17.42
CA ALA A 69 29.88 -36.06 -16.64
C ALA A 69 29.97 -35.06 -15.46
N ALA A 70 31.12 -34.99 -14.78
CA ALA A 70 31.35 -34.03 -13.69
C ALA A 70 31.36 -32.58 -14.19
N VAL A 71 31.99 -32.32 -15.34
CA VAL A 71 32.03 -30.99 -15.98
C VAL A 71 30.63 -30.55 -16.43
N GLU A 72 29.85 -31.45 -17.03
CA GLU A 72 28.49 -31.14 -17.48
C GLU A 72 27.56 -30.84 -16.30
N LYS A 73 27.67 -31.63 -15.21
CA LYS A 73 26.92 -31.39 -13.97
C LYS A 73 27.31 -30.04 -13.34
N ALA A 74 28.60 -29.71 -13.29
CA ALA A 74 29.06 -28.42 -12.76
C ALA A 74 28.53 -27.24 -13.60
N LYS A 75 28.50 -27.37 -14.94
CA LYS A 75 27.90 -26.36 -15.83
C LYS A 75 26.40 -26.16 -15.58
N GLN A 76 25.64 -27.25 -15.39
CA GLN A 76 24.22 -27.15 -15.08
C GLN A 76 23.97 -26.47 -13.73
N GLU A 77 24.78 -26.79 -12.71
CA GLU A 77 24.66 -26.18 -11.38
C GLU A 77 25.02 -24.68 -11.41
N GLU A 78 26.04 -24.29 -12.19
CA GLU A 78 26.41 -22.89 -12.39
C GLU A 78 25.31 -22.12 -13.13
N GLN A 79 24.73 -22.69 -14.20
CA GLN A 79 23.59 -22.09 -14.88
C GLN A 79 22.39 -21.89 -13.95
N GLN A 80 22.04 -22.91 -13.15
CA GLN A 80 20.94 -22.78 -12.18
C GLN A 80 21.21 -21.71 -11.12
N ARG A 81 22.46 -21.56 -10.66
CA ARG A 81 22.84 -20.50 -9.73
C ARG A 81 22.68 -19.12 -10.36
N GLN A 82 23.13 -18.94 -11.61
CA GLN A 82 22.99 -17.67 -12.33
C GLN A 82 21.52 -17.30 -12.56
N GLU A 83 20.67 -18.26 -12.95
CA GLU A 83 19.23 -18.03 -13.11
C GLU A 83 18.56 -17.66 -11.77
N ALA A 84 18.89 -18.37 -10.69
CA ALA A 84 18.35 -18.09 -9.37
C ALA A 84 18.79 -16.71 -8.84
N GLU A 85 20.03 -16.31 -9.10
CA GLU A 85 20.55 -15.00 -8.71
C GLU A 85 19.90 -13.87 -9.52
N ALA A 86 19.75 -14.05 -10.83
CA ALA A 86 19.04 -13.10 -11.69
C ALA A 86 17.58 -12.92 -11.24
N GLN A 87 16.91 -14.02 -10.87
CA GLN A 87 15.53 -13.98 -10.38
C GLN A 87 15.42 -13.24 -9.04
N ARG A 88 16.37 -13.43 -8.11
CA ARG A 88 16.42 -12.69 -6.84
C ARG A 88 16.66 -11.21 -7.05
N GLN A 89 17.57 -10.83 -7.94
CA GLN A 89 17.83 -9.41 -8.25
C GLN A 89 16.60 -8.75 -8.89
N ALA A 90 15.88 -9.46 -9.76
CA ALA A 90 14.63 -8.97 -10.34
C ALA A 90 13.54 -8.79 -9.28
N GLU A 91 13.40 -9.74 -8.35
CA GLU A 91 12.42 -9.65 -7.25
C GLU A 91 12.75 -8.52 -6.28
N GLU A 92 14.01 -8.33 -5.92
CA GLU A 92 14.45 -7.25 -5.04
C GLU A 92 14.19 -5.87 -5.68
N LYS A 93 14.49 -5.73 -6.97
CA LYS A 93 14.20 -4.51 -7.72
C LYS A 93 12.70 -4.22 -7.81
N ALA A 94 11.88 -5.26 -8.02
CA ALA A 94 10.42 -5.11 -8.04
C ALA A 94 9.89 -4.65 -6.67
N LYS A 95 10.40 -5.22 -5.57
CA LYS A 95 10.04 -4.80 -4.20
C LYS A 95 10.45 -3.36 -3.91
N GLN A 96 11.63 -2.92 -4.36
CA GLN A 96 12.05 -1.52 -4.22
C GLN A 96 11.17 -0.57 -5.01
N GLU A 97 10.80 -0.90 -6.25
CA GLU A 97 9.90 -0.05 -7.05
C GLU A 97 8.50 0.03 -6.42
N GLU A 98 7.99 -1.09 -5.88
CA GLU A 98 6.70 -1.11 -5.19
C GLU A 98 6.72 -0.26 -3.92
N GLN A 99 7.78 -0.35 -3.10
CA GLN A 99 7.96 0.52 -1.94
C GLN A 99 8.02 2.01 -2.34
N GLN A 100 8.78 2.36 -3.37
CA GLN A 100 8.85 3.74 -3.85
C GLN A 100 7.49 4.25 -4.34
N ARG A 101 6.69 3.41 -5.01
CA ARG A 101 5.33 3.77 -5.42
C ARG A 101 4.43 4.00 -4.21
N GLN A 102 4.46 3.12 -3.21
CA GLN A 102 3.65 3.28 -2.00
C GLN A 102 4.04 4.54 -1.23
N GLU A 103 5.33 4.85 -1.14
CA GLU A 103 5.81 6.06 -0.47
C GLU A 103 5.41 7.33 -1.23
N ALA A 104 5.51 7.32 -2.57
CA ALA A 104 5.06 8.42 -3.41
C ALA A 104 3.54 8.65 -3.30
N GLU A 105 2.74 7.56 -3.27
CA GLU A 105 1.30 7.65 -3.11
C GLU A 105 0.92 8.19 -1.72
N ALA A 106 1.60 7.74 -0.66
CA ALA A 106 1.39 8.25 0.69
C ALA A 106 1.73 9.74 0.81
N GLN A 107 2.81 10.19 0.16
CA GLN A 107 3.17 11.62 0.11
C GLN A 107 2.10 12.44 -0.63
N GLN A 108 1.61 11.96 -1.78
CA GLN A 108 0.53 12.63 -2.51
C GLN A 108 -0.76 12.72 -1.68
N GLN A 109 -1.16 11.63 -1.00
CA GLN A 109 -2.33 11.65 -0.14
C GLN A 109 -2.18 12.64 1.02
N ALA A 110 -1.01 12.69 1.66
CA ALA A 110 -0.72 13.66 2.71
C ALA A 110 -0.77 15.11 2.23
N GLU A 111 -0.27 15.40 1.02
CA GLU A 111 -0.34 16.72 0.42
C GLU A 111 -1.78 17.14 0.09
N ILE A 112 -2.57 16.23 -0.48
CA ILE A 112 -4.00 16.43 -0.76
C ILE A 112 -4.77 16.72 0.54
N GLU A 113 -4.51 15.95 1.60
CA GLU A 113 -5.18 16.14 2.88
C GLU A 113 -4.82 17.49 3.51
N LYS A 114 -3.54 17.88 3.46
CA LYS A 114 -3.06 19.18 3.95
C LYS A 114 -3.71 20.33 3.17
N ALA A 115 -3.78 20.23 1.84
CA ALA A 115 -4.44 21.22 0.99
C ALA A 115 -5.94 21.34 1.31
N LYS A 116 -6.62 20.22 1.54
CA LYS A 116 -8.05 20.20 1.93
C LYS A 116 -8.28 20.82 3.30
N GLN A 117 -7.41 20.56 4.28
CA GLN A 117 -7.48 21.21 5.60
C GLN A 117 -7.28 22.72 5.47
N GLU A 118 -6.28 23.17 4.71
CA GLU A 118 -6.01 24.60 4.52
C GLU A 118 -7.18 25.32 3.83
N GLN A 119 -7.79 24.69 2.81
CA GLN A 119 -8.97 25.23 2.15
C GLN A 119 -10.16 25.35 3.11
N THR A 120 -10.36 24.33 3.97
CA THR A 120 -11.44 24.32 4.96
C THR A 120 -11.22 25.41 6.01
N HIS A 121 -9.99 25.60 6.47
CA HIS A 121 -9.61 26.65 7.42
C HIS A 121 -9.89 28.05 6.84
N LYS A 122 -9.41 28.31 5.61
CA LYS A 122 -9.68 29.59 4.91
C LYS A 122 -11.16 29.86 4.76
N GLN A 123 -11.96 28.84 4.45
CA GLN A 123 -13.41 28.99 4.31
C GLN A 123 -14.10 29.28 5.66
N GLN A 124 -13.65 28.65 6.75
CA GLN A 124 -14.15 28.95 8.09
C GLN A 124 -13.77 30.36 8.52
N GLU A 125 -12.52 30.78 8.34
CA GLU A 125 -12.07 32.14 8.66
C GLU A 125 -12.87 33.20 7.90
N ALA A 126 -13.11 32.98 6.60
CA ALA A 126 -13.94 33.89 5.80
C ALA A 126 -15.38 33.99 6.33
N LYS A 127 -15.98 32.87 6.76
CA LYS A 127 -17.32 32.87 7.37
C LYS A 127 -17.33 33.64 8.71
N VAL A 128 -16.34 33.41 9.56
CA VAL A 128 -16.20 34.11 10.85
C VAL A 128 -16.02 35.61 10.64
N GLN A 129 -15.19 36.03 9.69
CA GLN A 129 -15.01 37.45 9.38
C GLN A 129 -16.30 38.08 8.85
N LYS A 130 -17.04 37.38 7.99
CA LYS A 130 -18.33 37.87 7.49
C LYS A 130 -19.34 38.04 8.63
N GLN A 131 -19.44 37.06 9.54
CA GLN A 131 -20.31 37.16 10.71
C GLN A 131 -19.92 38.34 11.61
N LYS A 132 -18.64 38.50 11.93
CA LYS A 132 -18.15 39.63 12.74
C LYS A 132 -18.49 40.98 12.11
N LYS A 133 -18.37 41.09 10.78
CA LYS A 133 -18.74 42.32 10.07
C LYS A 133 -20.24 42.60 10.19
N THR A 134 -21.08 41.60 9.95
CA THR A 134 -22.54 41.75 10.08
C THR A 134 -22.97 42.08 11.52
N GLU A 135 -22.35 41.45 12.52
CA GLU A 135 -22.62 41.75 13.93
C GLU A 135 -22.21 43.18 14.30
N LYS A 136 -21.06 43.64 13.79
CA LYS A 136 -20.61 45.02 13.99
C LYS A 136 -21.57 46.03 13.35
N GLU A 137 -21.98 45.79 12.10
CA GLU A 137 -22.96 46.64 11.41
C GLU A 137 -24.31 46.67 12.15
N ALA A 138 -24.80 45.51 12.61
CA ALA A 138 -26.04 45.43 13.39
C ALA A 138 -25.95 46.17 14.73
N ARG A 139 -24.79 46.11 15.40
CA ARG A 139 -24.54 46.86 16.63
C ARG A 139 -24.49 48.36 16.39
N GLU A 140 -23.79 48.81 15.35
CA GLU A 140 -23.73 50.24 14.97
C GLU A 140 -25.13 50.77 14.61
N GLU A 141 -25.94 49.98 13.90
CA GLU A 141 -27.34 50.32 13.61
C GLU A 141 -28.18 50.42 14.89
N GLN A 142 -28.06 49.45 15.80
CA GLN A 142 -28.78 49.48 17.08
C GLN A 142 -28.39 50.69 17.94
N GLU A 143 -27.10 51.01 18.03
CA GLU A 143 -26.61 52.19 18.75
C GLU A 143 -27.15 53.49 18.11
N SER A 144 -27.22 53.55 16.77
CA SER A 144 -27.79 54.70 16.07
C SER A 144 -29.30 54.87 16.33
N LEU A 145 -30.05 53.77 16.39
CA LEU A 145 -31.48 53.75 16.72
C LEU A 145 -31.72 54.15 18.18
N GLU A 146 -30.88 53.70 19.11
CA GLU A 146 -30.95 54.13 20.51
C GLU A 146 -30.70 55.64 20.63
N TYR A 147 -29.69 56.15 19.93
CA TYR A 147 -29.39 57.59 19.91
C TYR A 147 -30.56 58.40 19.35
N ALA A 148 -31.17 57.96 18.25
CA ALA A 148 -32.34 58.62 17.67
C ALA A 148 -33.53 58.62 18.64
N LYS A 149 -33.81 57.49 19.32
CA LYS A 149 -34.86 57.39 20.34
C LYS A 149 -34.60 58.33 21.52
N ARG A 150 -33.38 58.35 22.06
CA ARG A 150 -32.99 59.24 23.16
C ARG A 150 -33.14 60.70 22.77
N ARG A 151 -32.76 61.06 21.54
CA ARG A 151 -32.92 62.42 21.01
C ARG A 151 -34.38 62.81 20.86
N ALA A 152 -35.23 61.94 20.29
CA ALA A 152 -36.66 62.18 20.17
C ALA A 152 -37.31 62.37 21.56
N GLN A 153 -37.01 61.49 22.50
CA GLN A 153 -37.49 61.58 23.88
C GLN A 153 -37.08 62.89 24.56
N SER A 154 -35.84 63.36 24.34
CA SER A 154 -35.40 64.65 24.88
C SER A 154 -36.18 65.84 24.33
N PHE A 155 -36.62 65.79 23.06
CA PHE A 155 -37.50 66.82 22.50
C PHE A 155 -38.88 66.78 23.15
N GLU A 156 -39.50 65.60 23.25
CA GLU A 156 -40.80 65.43 23.89
C GLU A 156 -40.78 65.90 25.36
N ASP A 157 -39.73 65.56 26.10
CA ASP A 157 -39.61 65.97 27.51
C ASP A 157 -39.43 67.50 27.65
N LYS A 158 -38.71 68.16 26.71
CA LYS A 158 -38.62 69.62 26.65
C LYS A 158 -39.93 70.30 26.27
N GLU A 159 -40.70 69.73 25.35
CA GLU A 159 -42.02 70.26 24.99
C GLU A 159 -43.00 70.13 26.17
N ARG A 160 -43.00 68.97 26.82
CA ARG A 160 -43.77 68.72 28.04
C ARG A 160 -43.42 69.69 29.17
N GLU A 161 -42.14 70.00 29.35
CA GLU A 161 -41.69 70.95 30.38
C GLU A 161 -42.23 72.37 30.13
N LYS A 162 -42.26 72.80 28.85
CA LYS A 162 -42.78 74.10 28.42
C LYS A 162 -44.30 74.16 28.33
N MET A 163 -44.97 73.00 28.35
CA MET A 163 -46.42 72.90 28.24
C MET A 163 -47.13 73.48 29.47
N SER A 164 -48.25 74.18 29.24
CA SER A 164 -49.07 74.72 30.31
C SER A 164 -49.74 73.59 31.12
N CYS A 165 -50.11 73.88 32.36
CA CYS A 165 -50.74 72.91 33.24
C CYS A 165 -52.11 72.43 32.73
N ASP A 166 -52.86 73.29 32.05
CA ASP A 166 -54.16 72.94 31.48
C ASP A 166 -54.02 72.11 30.21
N ASP A 167 -53.04 72.41 29.35
CA ASP A 167 -52.70 71.60 28.19
C ASP A 167 -52.21 70.21 28.60
N ALA A 168 -51.34 70.14 29.62
CA ALA A 168 -50.84 68.86 30.15
C ALA A 168 -51.98 67.99 30.71
N LYS A 169 -52.99 68.58 31.37
CA LYS A 169 -54.20 67.87 31.84
C LYS A 169 -55.04 67.34 30.67
N ASN A 170 -55.19 68.13 29.60
CA ASN A 170 -55.93 67.73 28.41
C ASN A 170 -55.24 66.55 27.70
N VAL A 171 -53.92 66.63 27.48
CA VAL A 171 -53.13 65.55 26.89
C VAL A 171 -53.15 64.28 27.75
N LEU A 172 -53.02 64.40 29.08
CA LEU A 172 -53.13 63.26 29.99
C LEU A 172 -54.50 62.57 29.90
N LYS A 173 -55.58 63.34 29.76
CA LYS A 173 -56.94 62.80 29.59
C LYS A 173 -57.07 62.04 28.26
N GLN A 174 -56.53 62.59 27.18
CA GLN A 174 -56.51 61.90 25.88
C GLN A 174 -55.71 60.60 25.94
N LEU A 175 -54.53 60.61 26.57
CA LEU A 175 -53.69 59.41 26.72
C LEU A 175 -54.35 58.32 27.57
N LYS A 176 -55.12 58.68 28.60
CA LYS A 176 -55.89 57.74 29.42
C LYS A 176 -57.13 57.18 28.70
N ASN A 177 -57.67 57.93 27.76
CA ASN A 177 -58.83 57.54 26.96
C ASN A 177 -58.44 56.74 25.72
N ALA A 178 -57.21 56.91 25.22
CA ALA A 178 -56.65 56.04 24.19
C ALA A 178 -56.55 54.62 24.74
N GLU A 179 -56.97 53.64 23.93
CA GLU A 179 -56.94 52.20 24.22
C GLU A 179 -55.60 51.82 24.87
N GLN A 180 -55.60 50.97 25.93
CA GLN A 180 -54.44 50.70 26.79
C GLN A 180 -53.23 50.16 26.00
N ASN A 181 -52.52 51.06 25.34
CA ASN A 181 -51.35 50.76 24.58
C ASN A 181 -50.17 50.73 25.56
N PRO A 182 -49.44 49.61 25.68
CA PRO A 182 -48.27 49.55 26.55
C PRO A 182 -47.24 50.65 26.22
N ALA A 183 -47.19 51.14 24.98
CA ALA A 183 -46.30 52.22 24.56
C ALA A 183 -46.67 53.60 25.14
N THR A 184 -47.93 53.84 25.55
CA THR A 184 -48.33 55.15 26.10
C THR A 184 -48.17 55.22 27.62
N LYS A 185 -47.91 54.09 28.30
CA LYS A 185 -47.79 54.01 29.76
C LYS A 185 -46.72 54.94 30.32
N GLU A 186 -45.53 54.96 29.72
CA GLU A 186 -44.45 55.86 30.14
C GLU A 186 -44.84 57.34 29.96
N SER A 187 -45.46 57.68 28.83
CA SER A 187 -45.94 59.03 28.57
C SER A 187 -47.02 59.47 29.57
N ILE A 188 -47.97 58.58 29.91
CA ILE A 188 -49.01 58.83 30.92
C ILE A 188 -48.38 59.17 32.28
N VAL A 189 -47.40 58.38 32.74
CA VAL A 189 -46.71 58.63 34.01
C VAL A 189 -46.04 60.02 34.00
N LYS A 190 -45.25 60.32 32.95
CA LYS A 190 -44.55 61.59 32.83
C LYS A 190 -45.50 62.80 32.75
N TYR A 191 -46.63 62.70 32.05
CA TYR A 191 -47.64 63.78 32.03
C TYR A 191 -48.36 63.92 33.37
N GLN A 192 -48.61 62.82 34.08
CA GLN A 192 -49.21 62.85 35.41
C GLN A 192 -48.28 63.53 36.43
N GLU A 193 -46.97 63.29 36.38
CA GLU A 193 -45.98 64.00 37.20
C GLU A 193 -46.00 65.52 36.94
N LYS A 194 -46.03 65.95 35.68
CA LYS A 194 -46.13 67.38 35.33
C LYS A 194 -47.40 68.01 35.90
N VAL A 195 -48.55 67.34 35.77
CA VAL A 195 -49.83 67.82 36.31
C VAL A 195 -49.79 67.89 37.85
N ASN A 196 -49.12 66.95 38.51
CA ASN A 196 -48.95 66.98 39.96
C ASN A 196 -48.09 68.17 40.41
N MET A 197 -47.06 68.56 39.65
CA MET A 197 -46.25 69.75 39.96
C MET A 197 -46.97 71.08 39.70
N CYS A 198 -48.13 71.06 39.05
CA CYS A 198 -48.97 72.21 38.78
C CYS A 198 -50.06 72.46 39.83
N SER A 199 -50.23 71.54 40.79
CA SER A 199 -51.26 71.58 41.84
C SER A 199 -50.66 72.06 43.15
#